data_AF-E4XMY6-F1
#
_entry.id   AF-E4XMY6-F1
#
_cell.length_a   1.000
_cell.length_b   1.000
_cell.length_c   1.000
_cell.angle_alpha   90.00
_cell.angle_beta   90.00
_cell.angle_gamma   90.00
#
_symmetry.space_group_name_H-M   'P 1'
#
loop_
_entity.id
_entity.type
_entity.pdbx_description
1 polymer ?
#
loop_
_entity_poly.entity_id
_entity_poly.type
_entity_poly.pdbx_seq_one_letter_code
_entity_poly.pdbx_strand_id
1 'polypeptide(L)' 'MTQGEVPFPKERDIIRSELRFKTAVQVPRHIRDFIKWILNPKEEERPSFDDIMHHPWIKEGRERASSTGV' A
#
# COMPACT_ATOMS: atom_id res chain seq x y z
N MET A 1 -3.54 7.60 4.59
CA MET A 1 -2.17 7.11 4.87
C MET A 1 -2.23 6.11 6.03
N THR A 2 -1.62 4.93 5.92
CA THR A 2 -1.82 3.79 6.86
C THR A 2 -0.92 3.81 8.10
N GLN A 3 0.17 4.59 8.10
CA GLN A 3 1.16 4.62 9.18
C GLN A 3 1.51 6.04 9.68
N GLY A 4 0.92 7.09 9.07
CA GLY A 4 1.19 8.49 9.42
C GLY A 4 2.56 9.04 8.98
N GLU A 5 3.43 8.21 8.41
CA GLU A 5 4.75 8.58 7.90
C GLU A 5 5.03 7.90 6.55
N VAL A 6 6.03 8.39 5.83
CA VAL A 6 6.52 7.75 4.59
C VAL A 6 7.32 6.47 4.91
N PRO A 7 7.25 5.44 4.06
CA PRO A 7 7.88 4.15 4.32
C PRO A 7 9.42 4.17 4.33
N PHE A 8 10.03 5.11 3.60
CA PHE A 8 11.48 5.24 3.47
C PHE A 8 11.90 6.69 3.74
N PRO A 9 12.25 7.04 5.00
CA PRO A 9 12.59 8.42 5.35
C PRO A 9 13.93 8.89 4.77
N LYS A 10 14.83 7.97 4.42
CA LYS A 10 16.16 8.26 3.86
C LYS A 10 16.36 7.49 2.56
N GLU A 11 17.18 8.02 1.67
CA GLU A 11 17.51 7.42 0.38
C GLU A 11 18.04 5.97 0.52
N ARG A 12 18.91 5.72 1.50
CA ARG A 12 19.41 4.36 1.77
C ARG A 12 18.31 3.35 2.06
N ASP A 13 17.20 3.80 2.65
CA ASP A 13 16.08 2.92 3.02
C ASP A 13 15.27 2.57 1.77
N ILE A 14 15.22 3.47 0.78
CA ILE A 14 14.67 3.21 -0.56
C ILE A 14 15.52 2.15 -1.27
N ILE A 15 16.84 2.35 -1.32
CA ILE A 15 17.78 1.43 -1.99
C ILE A 15 17.72 0.03 -1.36
N ARG A 16 17.59 -0.06 -0.03
CA ARG A 16 17.44 -1.36 0.66
C ARG A 16 16.08 -2.00 0.45
N SER A 17 15.05 -1.22 0.13
CA SER A 17 13.67 -1.69 -0.10
C SER A 17 13.11 -2.54 1.05
N GLU A 18 13.60 -2.33 2.27
CA GLU A 18 13.15 -3.02 3.48
C GLU A 18 11.94 -2.28 4.06
N LEU A 19 10.73 -2.64 3.63
CA LEU A 19 9.50 -2.05 4.15
C LEU A 19 9.22 -2.53 5.59
N ARG A 20 9.18 -1.59 6.54
CA ARG A 20 8.91 -1.86 7.96
C ARG A 20 7.59 -1.22 8.40
N PHE A 21 6.73 -2.00 9.05
CA PHE A 21 5.48 -1.52 9.65
C PHE A 21 5.68 -1.28 11.14
N LYS A 22 5.21 -0.14 11.64
CA LYS A 22 5.26 0.19 13.07
C LYS A 22 4.32 -0.75 13.83
N THR A 23 4.82 -1.39 14.88
CA THR A 23 4.03 -2.28 15.73
C THR A 23 2.91 -1.56 16.48
N ALA A 24 3.09 -0.26 16.76
CA ALA A 24 2.11 0.58 17.43
C ALA A 24 0.85 0.87 16.58
N VAL A 25 0.93 0.74 15.25
CA VAL A 25 -0.18 1.01 14.34
C VAL A 25 -0.53 -0.27 13.58
N GLN A 26 -1.61 -0.92 13.99
CA GLN A 26 -2.06 -2.17 13.37
C GLN A 26 -2.55 -1.92 11.95
N VAL A 27 -1.93 -2.61 10.99
CA VAL A 27 -2.36 -2.63 9.59
C VAL A 27 -2.79 -4.06 9.24
N PRO A 28 -4.02 -4.26 8.76
CA PRO A 28 -4.49 -5.56 8.30
C PRO A 28 -3.51 -6.20 7.32
N ARG A 29 -3.36 -7.54 7.41
CA ARG A 29 -2.40 -8.30 6.60
C ARG A 29 -2.56 -8.02 5.10
N HIS A 30 -3.78 -8.07 4.57
CA HIS A 30 -4.05 -7.83 3.15
C HIS A 30 -3.61 -6.42 2.68
N ILE A 31 -3.72 -5.39 3.54
CA ILE A 31 -3.23 -4.05 3.22
C ILE A 31 -1.70 -4.02 3.25
N ARG A 32 -1.06 -4.69 4.20
CA ARG A 32 0.41 -4.78 4.25
C ARG A 32 0.97 -5.47 3.02
N ASP A 33 0.33 -6.55 2.60
CA ASP A 33 0.75 -7.33 1.42
C ASP A 33 0.54 -6.51 0.14
N PHE A 34 -0.56 -5.77 0.04
CA PHE A 34 -0.78 -4.83 -1.06
C PHE A 34 0.29 -3.72 -1.14
N ILE A 35 0.65 -3.11 -0.01
CA ILE A 35 1.70 -2.07 0.02
C ILE A 35 3.06 -2.67 -0.39
N LYS A 36 3.38 -3.89 0.06
CA LYS A 36 4.60 -4.60 -0.36
C LYS A 36 4.61 -4.88 -1.86
N TRP A 37 3.45 -5.23 -2.43
CA TRP A 37 3.34 -5.51 -3.86
C TRP A 37 3.64 -4.26 -4.70
N ILE A 38 3.08 -3.11 -4.33
CA ILE A 38 3.34 -1.83 -5.01
C ILE A 38 4.80 -1.39 -4.86
N LEU A 39 5.39 -1.58 -3.68
CA LEU A 39 6.77 -1.18 -3.37
C LEU A 39 7.79 -2.30 -3.65
N ASN A 40 7.45 -3.26 -4.51
CA ASN A 40 8.39 -4.33 -4.84
C ASN A 40 9.62 -3.74 -5.56
N PRO A 41 10.86 -4.05 -5.12
CA PRO A 41 12.08 -3.58 -5.78
C PRO A 41 12.23 -4.07 -7.23
N LYS A 42 11.61 -5.20 -7.56
CA LYS A 42 11.55 -5.72 -8.93
C LYS A 42 10.37 -5.09 -9.66
N GLU A 43 10.65 -4.36 -10.73
CA GLU A 43 9.63 -3.64 -11.47
C GLU A 43 8.57 -4.59 -12.05
N GLU A 44 9.01 -5.72 -12.58
CA GLU A 44 8.18 -6.75 -13.19
C GLU A 44 7.23 -7.45 -12.21
N GLU A 45 7.52 -7.38 -10.91
CA GLU A 45 6.66 -7.95 -9.85
C GLU A 45 5.65 -6.93 -9.33
N ARG A 46 5.74 -5.65 -9.72
CA ARG A 46 4.79 -4.63 -9.29
C ARG A 46 3.46 -4.80 -10.04
N PRO A 47 2.32 -4.49 -9.39
CA PRO A 47 1.03 -4.55 -10.05
C PRO A 47 0.96 -3.54 -11.19
N SER A 48 0.22 -3.89 -12.24
CA SER A 48 -0.24 -2.91 -13.21
C SER A 48 -1.23 -1.94 -12.57
N PHE A 49 -1.52 -0.84 -13.25
CA PHE A 49 -2.58 0.07 -12.80
C PHE A 49 -3.95 -0.63 -12.74
N ASP A 50 -4.23 -1.54 -13.69
CA ASP A 50 -5.48 -2.29 -13.71
C ASP A 50 -5.60 -3.21 -12.49
N ASP A 51 -4.51 -3.91 -12.15
CA ASP A 51 -4.43 -4.76 -10.95
C ASP A 51 -4.69 -3.96 -9.65
N ILE A 52 -4.11 -2.74 -9.55
CA ILE A 52 -4.33 -1.84 -8.43
C ILE A 52 -5.82 -1.48 -8.31
N MET A 53 -6.46 -1.14 -9.44
CA MET A 53 -7.86 -0.71 -9.47
C MET A 53 -8.85 -1.84 -9.15
N HIS A 54 -8.47 -3.08 -9.45
CA HIS A 54 -9.25 -4.27 -9.14
C HIS A 54 -8.96 -4.88 -7.76
N HIS A 55 -7.89 -4.44 -7.09
CA HIS A 55 -7.56 -4.94 -5.75
C HIS A 55 -8.71 -4.65 -4.74
N PRO A 56 -9.12 -5.64 -3.91
CA PRO A 56 -10.28 -5.50 -3.02
C PRO A 56 -10.27 -4.24 -2.16
N TRP A 57 -9.10 -3.90 -1.60
CA TRP A 57 -8.98 -2.70 -0.75
C TRP A 57 -9.30 -1.39 -1.48
N ILE A 58 -8.91 -1.27 -2.75
CA ILE A 58 -9.18 -0.09 -3.58
C ILE A 58 -10.64 -0.10 -4.03
N LYS A 59 -11.15 -1.24 -4.50
CA LYS A 59 -12.53 -1.42 -4.93
C LYS A 59 -13.52 -1.05 -3.81
N GLU A 60 -13.34 -1.62 -2.62
CA GLU A 60 -14.18 -1.31 -1.45
C GLU A 60 -14.07 0.15 -1.03
N GLY A 61 -12.88 0.74 -1.10
CA GLY A 61 -12.67 2.17 -0.80
C GLY A 61 -13.47 3.07 -1.74
N ARG A 62 -13.46 2.74 -3.04
CA ARG A 62 -14.23 3.45 -4.08
C ARG A 62 -15.73 3.28 -3.86
N GLU A 63 -16.19 2.06 -3.57
CA GLU A 63 -17.60 1.78 -3.29
C GLU A 63 -18.08 2.57 -2.06
N ARG A 64 -17.31 2.56 -0.96
CA ARG A 64 -17.61 3.38 0.23
C ARG A 64 -17.70 4.87 -0.09
N ALA A 65 -16.77 5.40 -0.90
CA ALA A 65 -16.78 6.80 -1.32
C ALA A 65 -18.01 7.13 -2.19
N SER A 66 -18.45 6.21 -3.05
CA SER A 66 -19.67 6.38 -3.85
C SER A 66 -20.96 6.30 -3.02
N SER A 67 -20.96 5.53 -1.92
CA SER A 67 -22.12 5.39 -1.03
C SER A 67 -22.27 6.52 -0.01
N THR A 68 -21.27 7.38 0.16
CA THR A 68 -21.31 8.56 1.06
C THR A 68 -21.76 9.84 0.36
N GLY A 69 -22.42 9.72 -0.80
CA GLY A 69 -23.04 10.85 -1.50
C GLY A 69 -24.00 11.62 -0.60
N VAL A 70 -23.57 12.83 -0.20
CA VAL A 70 -24.46 13.97 0.08
C VAL A 70 -25.11 14.39 -1.24
#